data_AF-A0A2V7M578-F1
#
_entry.id   AF-A0A2V7M578-F1
#
_cell.length_a   1.000
_cell.length_b   1.000
_cell.length_c   1.000
_cell.angle_alpha   90.00
_cell.angle_beta   90.00
_cell.angle_gamma   90.00
#
_symmetry.space_group_name_H-M   'P 1'
#
loop_
_entity.id
_entity.type
_entity.pdbx_description
1 polymer ?
#
loop_
_entity_poly.entity_id
_entity_poly.type
_entity_poly.pdbx_seq_one_letter_code
_entity_poly.pdbx_strand_id
1 'polypeptide(L)'
;AARTGTILAGFLKILPVFIFVLPGIIAAALYSDIRGGSADAACPALVTRLLPAGFKGLVLAGMLAALMSSLASAFNSCSTLLTWDVYRKLRPDASEQRLVAVGRITTVLLVGLGLLWIPFMKYISPQIYIYLQSVQAYIAPPIAACFLLGVLYPRLNGTGALAALWTGLVIGTARLVLELARASLASGSVWAWFAGINFLHFAALLFALCSGILIAVSLATAPPSPARIAGVTYGAPEITAVPVPAGPRSLNVVLSIVLAATIGVLWIVFR
;
A
#
# COMPACT_ATOMS: atom_id res chain seq x y z
N ALA A 1 -10.06 -21.53 9.57
CA ALA A 1 -10.69 -20.57 8.64
C ALA A 1 -9.70 -19.49 8.17
N ALA A 2 -9.20 -18.61 9.05
CA ALA A 2 -8.35 -17.47 8.65
C ALA A 2 -7.11 -17.85 7.80
N ARG A 3 -6.32 -18.85 8.23
CA ARG A 3 -5.12 -19.31 7.49
C ARG A 3 -5.43 -19.85 6.08
N THR A 4 -6.53 -20.59 5.95
CA THR A 4 -6.96 -21.12 4.65
C THR A 4 -7.46 -19.99 3.74
N GLY A 5 -8.14 -18.99 4.31
CA GLY A 5 -8.54 -17.78 3.61
C GLY A 5 -7.35 -16.98 3.07
N THR A 6 -6.26 -16.84 3.84
CA THR A 6 -5.05 -16.14 3.36
C THR A 6 -4.36 -16.90 2.23
N ILE A 7 -4.35 -18.25 2.26
CA ILE A 7 -3.81 -19.06 1.17
C ILE A 7 -4.66 -18.93 -0.09
N LEU A 8 -6.00 -19.00 0.04
CA LEU A 8 -6.92 -18.77 -1.07
C LEU A 8 -6.73 -17.38 -1.69
N ALA A 9 -6.58 -16.35 -0.86
CA ALA A 9 -6.26 -15.01 -1.33
C ALA A 9 -4.95 -14.96 -2.14
N GLY A 10 -3.94 -15.76 -1.74
CA GLY A 10 -2.71 -15.95 -2.50
C GLY A 10 -2.94 -16.49 -3.91
N PHE A 11 -3.79 -17.51 -4.07
CA PHE A 11 -4.17 -18.02 -5.39
C PHE A 11 -4.93 -16.97 -6.20
N LEU A 12 -5.89 -16.27 -5.60
CA LEU A 12 -6.65 -15.22 -6.28
C LEU A 12 -5.76 -14.05 -6.73
N LYS A 13 -4.65 -13.77 -6.02
CA LYS A 13 -3.67 -12.72 -6.37
C LYS A 13 -2.93 -12.99 -7.68
N ILE A 14 -2.95 -14.22 -8.20
CA ILE A 14 -2.36 -14.58 -9.50
C ILE A 14 -3.25 -14.07 -10.66
N LEU A 15 -4.58 -14.06 -10.48
CA LEU A 15 -5.55 -13.70 -11.51
C LEU A 15 -5.40 -12.28 -12.09
N PRO A 16 -5.09 -11.22 -11.30
CA PRO A 16 -4.86 -9.88 -11.81
C PRO A 16 -3.90 -9.78 -13.01
N VAL A 17 -2.89 -10.65 -13.12
CA VAL A 17 -2.00 -10.67 -14.29
C VAL A 17 -2.78 -11.01 -15.56
N PHE A 18 -3.63 -12.04 -15.51
CA PHE A 18 -4.43 -12.47 -16.64
C PHE A 18 -5.61 -11.53 -16.93
N ILE A 19 -6.19 -10.92 -15.89
CA ILE A 19 -7.39 -10.07 -16.03
C ILE A 19 -7.05 -8.62 -16.37
N PHE A 20 -5.92 -8.08 -15.90
CA PHE A 20 -5.57 -6.67 -16.13
C PHE A 20 -4.37 -6.48 -17.08
N VAL A 21 -3.31 -7.29 -16.95
CA VAL A 21 -2.09 -7.10 -17.75
C VAL A 21 -2.29 -7.63 -19.17
N LEU A 22 -2.85 -8.83 -19.31
CA LEU A 22 -3.03 -9.46 -20.62
C LEU A 22 -3.94 -8.62 -21.55
N PRO A 23 -5.11 -8.08 -21.11
CA PRO A 23 -5.87 -7.14 -21.93
C PRO A 23 -5.07 -5.90 -22.31
N GLY A 24 -4.24 -5.35 -21.41
CA GLY A 24 -3.37 -4.22 -21.74
C GLY A 24 -2.41 -4.52 -22.90
N ILE A 25 -1.79 -5.71 -22.91
CA ILE A 25 -0.91 -6.16 -24.00
C ILE A 25 -1.69 -6.34 -25.30
N ILE A 26 -2.87 -6.97 -25.24
CA ILE A 26 -3.75 -7.17 -26.38
C ILE A 26 -4.15 -5.81 -26.98
N ALA A 27 -4.52 -4.84 -26.16
CA ALA A 27 -4.85 -3.49 -26.60
C ALA A 27 -3.67 -2.81 -27.32
N ALA A 28 -2.45 -2.94 -26.79
CA ALA A 28 -1.26 -2.38 -27.41
C ALA A 28 -0.90 -3.05 -28.76
N ALA A 29 -1.26 -4.33 -28.94
CA ALA A 29 -1.08 -5.03 -30.21
C ALA A 29 -2.14 -4.65 -31.27
N LEU A 30 -3.39 -4.43 -30.84
CA LEU A 30 -4.51 -4.07 -31.72
C LEU A 30 -4.55 -2.59 -32.11
N TYR A 31 -4.09 -1.70 -31.23
CA TYR A 31 -4.29 -0.26 -31.36
C TYR A 31 -2.96 0.50 -31.23
N SER A 32 -2.48 1.04 -32.36
CA SER A 32 -1.22 1.80 -32.43
C SER A 32 -1.26 3.09 -31.61
N ASP A 33 -2.44 3.69 -31.44
CA ASP A 33 -2.67 4.87 -30.60
C ASP A 33 -2.52 4.56 -29.10
N ILE A 34 -2.84 3.35 -28.66
CA ILE A 34 -2.63 2.91 -27.27
C ILE A 34 -1.16 2.54 -27.04
N ARG A 35 -0.50 1.94 -28.03
CA ARG A 35 0.92 1.57 -27.94
C ARG A 35 1.86 2.77 -27.81
N GLY A 36 1.55 3.88 -28.49
CA GLY A 36 2.31 5.14 -28.40
C GLY A 36 1.70 6.19 -27.48
N GLY A 37 0.53 5.92 -26.91
CA GLY A 37 -0.27 6.86 -26.12
C GLY A 37 -0.34 6.52 -24.63
N SER A 38 -1.44 6.88 -23.98
CA SER A 38 -1.64 6.63 -22.55
C SER A 38 -1.95 5.16 -22.29
N ALA A 39 -1.00 4.45 -21.66
CA ALA A 39 -1.17 3.05 -21.27
C ALA A 39 -2.43 2.83 -20.39
N ASP A 40 -2.81 3.82 -19.59
CA ASP A 40 -3.98 3.76 -18.71
C ASP A 40 -5.32 3.74 -19.47
N ALA A 41 -5.35 4.16 -20.74
CA ALA A 41 -6.55 4.13 -21.58
C ALA A 41 -6.81 2.75 -22.25
N ALA A 42 -5.89 1.80 -22.12
CA ALA A 42 -5.96 0.50 -22.81
C ALA A 42 -7.23 -0.29 -22.48
N CYS A 43 -7.58 -0.42 -21.20
CA CYS A 43 -8.75 -1.19 -20.78
C CYS A 43 -10.08 -0.54 -21.21
N PRO A 44 -10.33 0.76 -20.97
CA PRO A 44 -11.50 1.45 -21.50
C PRO A 44 -11.60 1.39 -23.04
N ALA A 45 -10.47 1.47 -23.75
CA ALA A 45 -10.44 1.39 -25.21
C ALA A 45 -10.92 0.02 -25.71
N LEU A 46 -10.48 -1.07 -25.09
CA LEU A 46 -10.96 -2.42 -25.45
C LEU A 46 -12.46 -2.58 -25.23
N VAL A 47 -12.96 -2.15 -24.07
CA VAL A 47 -14.38 -2.23 -23.73
C VAL A 47 -15.22 -1.43 -24.73
N THR A 48 -14.78 -0.23 -25.09
CA THR A 48 -15.54 0.66 -25.97
C THR A 48 -15.47 0.26 -27.44
N ARG A 49 -14.35 -0.32 -27.91
CA ARG A 49 -14.14 -0.67 -29.32
C ARG A 49 -14.54 -2.10 -29.69
N LEU A 50 -14.42 -3.06 -28.77
CA LEU A 50 -14.68 -4.49 -29.07
C LEU A 50 -16.05 -4.99 -28.63
N LEU A 51 -16.62 -4.45 -27.54
CA LEU A 51 -17.87 -4.98 -27.01
C LEU A 51 -19.10 -4.43 -27.75
N PRO A 52 -20.10 -5.29 -28.01
CA PRO A 52 -21.38 -4.86 -28.59
C PRO A 52 -22.17 -3.97 -27.63
N ALA A 53 -23.19 -3.31 -28.17
CA ALA A 53 -24.14 -2.55 -27.37
C ALA A 53 -24.79 -3.43 -26.28
N GLY A 54 -25.16 -2.85 -25.14
CA GLY A 54 -25.57 -3.59 -23.95
C GLY A 54 -24.37 -4.01 -23.08
N PHE A 55 -23.53 -4.94 -23.54
CA PHE A 55 -22.36 -5.40 -22.77
C PHE A 55 -21.35 -4.28 -22.48
N LYS A 56 -21.14 -3.38 -23.45
CA LYS A 56 -20.33 -2.18 -23.26
C LYS A 56 -20.83 -1.34 -22.08
N GLY A 57 -22.14 -1.10 -22.01
CA GLY A 57 -22.76 -0.32 -20.92
C GLY A 57 -22.63 -1.03 -19.58
N LEU A 58 -22.87 -2.35 -19.55
CA LEU A 58 -22.75 -3.17 -18.34
C LEU A 58 -21.33 -3.11 -17.75
N VAL A 59 -20.31 -3.30 -18.59
CA VAL A 59 -18.91 -3.28 -18.13
C VAL A 59 -18.50 -1.89 -17.66
N LEU A 60 -18.82 -0.83 -18.39
CA LEU A 60 -18.51 0.54 -17.98
C LEU A 60 -19.22 0.92 -16.67
N ALA A 61 -20.49 0.53 -16.51
CA ALA A 61 -21.22 0.73 -15.25
C ALA A 61 -20.56 -0.03 -14.08
N GLY A 62 -20.15 -1.28 -14.30
CA GLY A 62 -19.41 -2.07 -13.31
C GLY A 62 -18.07 -1.46 -12.93
N MET A 63 -17.32 -0.92 -13.89
CA MET A 63 -16.05 -0.22 -13.63
C MET A 63 -16.27 1.04 -12.78
N LEU A 64 -17.30 1.83 -13.09
CA LEU A 64 -17.65 3.01 -12.31
C LEU A 64 -18.12 2.64 -10.90
N ALA A 65 -18.93 1.59 -10.77
CA ALA A 65 -19.36 1.09 -9.47
C ALA A 65 -18.19 0.61 -8.61
N ALA A 66 -17.24 -0.14 -9.19
CA ALA A 66 -16.03 -0.60 -8.50
C ALA A 66 -15.12 0.56 -8.08
N LEU A 67 -14.97 1.59 -8.92
CA LEU A 67 -14.25 2.81 -8.60
C LEU A 67 -14.90 3.54 -7.42
N MET A 68 -16.22 3.75 -7.47
CA MET A 68 -16.96 4.42 -6.40
C MET A 68 -16.87 3.67 -5.08
N SER A 69 -16.94 2.33 -5.11
CA SER A 69 -16.78 1.48 -3.92
C SER A 69 -15.38 1.64 -3.29
N SER A 70 -14.33 1.63 -4.12
CA SER A 70 -12.95 1.79 -3.66
C SER A 70 -12.70 3.17 -3.06
N LEU A 71 -13.20 4.23 -3.71
CA LEU A 71 -13.11 5.60 -3.22
C LEU A 71 -13.88 5.78 -1.90
N ALA A 72 -15.11 5.28 -1.82
CA ALA A 72 -15.91 5.33 -0.60
C ALA A 72 -15.20 4.63 0.57
N SER A 73 -14.61 3.45 0.32
CA SER A 73 -13.82 2.74 1.33
C SER A 73 -12.60 3.55 1.78
N ALA A 74 -11.82 4.10 0.85
CA ALA A 74 -10.62 4.87 1.16
C ALA A 74 -10.95 6.12 1.99
N PHE A 75 -11.94 6.92 1.56
CA PHE A 75 -12.36 8.11 2.28
C PHE A 75 -12.97 7.78 3.64
N ASN A 76 -13.74 6.70 3.74
CA ASN A 76 -14.29 6.24 5.02
C ASN A 76 -13.18 5.83 6.01
N SER A 77 -12.17 5.09 5.55
CA SER A 77 -11.02 4.71 6.38
C SER A 77 -10.23 5.93 6.86
N CYS A 78 -9.89 6.86 5.97
CA CYS A 78 -9.17 8.09 6.33
C CYS A 78 -9.99 8.97 7.28
N SER A 79 -11.29 9.11 7.03
CA SER A 79 -12.22 9.84 7.89
C SER A 79 -12.28 9.21 9.28
N THR A 80 -12.40 7.89 9.38
CA THR A 80 -12.41 7.17 10.65
C THR A 80 -11.09 7.37 11.41
N LEU A 81 -9.95 7.26 10.75
CA LEU A 81 -8.62 7.54 11.31
C LEU A 81 -8.55 8.95 11.91
N LEU A 82 -8.92 9.98 11.15
CA LEU A 82 -8.89 11.36 11.63
C LEU A 82 -9.91 11.61 12.75
N THR A 83 -11.04 10.94 12.73
CA THR A 83 -12.10 11.13 13.73
C THR A 83 -11.77 10.43 15.04
N TRP A 84 -11.38 9.15 15.00
CA TRP A 84 -11.11 8.34 16.19
C TRP A 84 -9.68 8.48 16.71
N ASP A 85 -8.69 8.49 15.83
CA ASP A 85 -7.29 8.49 16.27
C ASP A 85 -6.75 9.88 16.56
N VAL A 86 -7.37 10.93 16.02
CA VAL A 86 -6.96 12.34 16.23
C VAL A 86 -8.03 13.11 16.99
N TYR A 87 -9.22 13.31 16.40
CA TYR A 87 -10.23 14.20 16.98
C TYR A 87 -10.77 13.72 18.33
N ARG A 88 -11.10 12.43 18.49
CA ARG A 88 -11.58 11.85 19.76
C ARG A 88 -10.52 11.94 20.86
N LYS A 89 -9.22 11.82 20.54
CA LYS A 89 -8.14 11.99 21.53
C LYS A 89 -7.99 13.44 21.97
N LEU A 90 -8.22 14.40 21.07
CA LEU A 90 -8.19 15.84 21.39
C LEU A 90 -9.47 16.31 22.12
N ARG A 91 -10.61 15.67 21.85
CA ARG A 91 -11.91 15.96 22.46
C ARG A 91 -12.57 14.66 22.97
N PRO A 92 -12.14 14.15 24.14
CA PRO A 92 -12.64 12.89 24.69
C PRO A 92 -14.16 12.84 24.89
N ASP A 93 -14.76 13.99 25.24
CA ASP A 93 -16.20 14.10 25.55
C ASP A 93 -17.09 14.39 24.33
N ALA A 94 -16.57 14.27 23.11
CA ALA A 94 -17.38 14.51 21.91
C ALA A 94 -18.56 13.52 21.82
N SER A 95 -19.77 14.00 21.53
CA SER A 95 -20.91 13.11 21.28
C SER A 95 -20.74 12.33 19.96
N GLU A 96 -21.38 11.16 19.84
CA GLU A 96 -21.34 10.36 18.60
C GLU A 96 -21.82 11.15 17.38
N GLN A 97 -22.88 11.94 17.54
CA GLN A 97 -23.38 12.82 16.49
C GLN A 97 -22.31 13.80 15.99
N ARG A 98 -21.51 14.33 16.91
CA ARG A 98 -20.40 15.23 16.59
C ARG A 98 -19.27 14.49 15.89
N LEU A 99 -18.96 13.26 16.28
CA LEU A 99 -17.96 12.43 15.58
C LEU A 99 -18.40 12.15 14.14
N VAL A 100 -19.66 11.80 13.90
CA VAL A 100 -20.19 11.59 12.54
C VAL A 100 -20.12 12.88 11.71
N ALA A 101 -20.47 14.02 12.30
CA ALA A 101 -20.37 15.32 11.62
C ALA A 101 -18.93 15.66 11.21
N VAL A 102 -17.97 15.48 12.13
CA VAL A 102 -16.53 15.65 11.84
C VAL A 102 -16.09 14.71 10.74
N GLY A 103 -16.48 13.43 10.80
CA GLY A 103 -16.12 12.46 9.77
C GLY A 103 -16.64 12.85 8.38
N ARG A 104 -17.87 13.36 8.26
CA ARG A 104 -18.42 13.86 6.99
C ARG A 104 -17.65 15.07 6.47
N ILE A 105 -17.30 16.03 7.34
CA ILE A 105 -16.51 17.21 6.95
C ILE A 105 -15.12 16.78 6.48
N THR A 106 -14.47 15.87 7.22
CA THR A 106 -13.18 15.31 6.84
C THR A 106 -13.23 14.66 5.46
N THR A 107 -14.27 13.89 5.14
CA THR A 107 -14.43 13.31 3.79
C THR A 107 -14.50 14.39 2.71
N VAL A 108 -15.29 15.44 2.90
CA VAL A 108 -15.38 16.55 1.92
C VAL A 108 -14.02 17.23 1.72
N LEU A 109 -13.28 17.47 2.82
CA LEU A 109 -11.93 18.04 2.75
C LEU A 109 -10.96 17.11 2.01
N LEU A 110 -11.00 15.81 2.27
CA LEU A 110 -10.15 14.82 1.60
C LEU A 110 -10.44 14.73 0.10
N VAL A 111 -11.71 14.80 -0.31
CA VAL A 111 -12.08 14.87 -1.73
C VAL A 111 -11.51 16.14 -2.37
N GLY A 112 -11.68 17.30 -1.71
CA GLY A 112 -11.14 18.57 -2.20
C GLY A 112 -9.62 18.56 -2.37
N LEU A 113 -8.89 18.04 -1.38
CA LEU A 113 -7.43 17.88 -1.45
C LEU A 113 -7.01 16.89 -2.54
N GLY A 114 -7.74 15.79 -2.70
CA GLY A 114 -7.48 14.82 -3.76
C GLY A 114 -7.65 15.42 -5.16
N LEU A 115 -8.69 16.21 -5.39
CA LEU A 115 -8.92 16.93 -6.65
C LEU A 115 -7.82 17.96 -6.92
N LEU A 116 -7.38 18.70 -5.88
CA LEU A 116 -6.27 19.65 -5.98
C LEU A 116 -4.94 18.96 -6.31
N TRP A 117 -4.78 17.69 -5.95
CA TRP A 117 -3.56 16.92 -6.17
C TRP A 117 -3.41 16.35 -7.59
N ILE A 118 -4.51 16.16 -8.33
CA ILE A 118 -4.52 15.60 -9.70
C ILE A 118 -3.45 16.19 -10.65
N PRO A 119 -3.27 17.53 -10.77
CA PRO A 119 -2.27 18.08 -11.68
C PRO A 119 -0.84 17.68 -11.33
N PHE A 120 -0.55 17.43 -10.05
CA PHE A 120 0.80 17.10 -9.59
C PHE A 120 1.23 15.67 -9.95
N MET A 121 0.27 14.76 -10.13
CA MET A 121 0.54 13.35 -10.45
C MET A 121 1.40 13.18 -11.71
N LYS A 122 1.18 14.04 -12.72
CA LYS A 122 1.86 14.00 -14.02
C LYS A 122 3.37 14.25 -13.93
N TYR A 123 3.84 14.94 -12.89
CA TYR A 123 5.27 15.23 -12.71
C TYR A 123 6.07 14.05 -12.16
N ILE A 124 5.42 13.09 -11.50
CA ILE A 124 6.07 11.89 -10.96
C ILE A 124 6.11 10.80 -12.02
N SER A 125 4.97 10.46 -12.61
CA SER A 125 4.88 9.45 -13.65
C SER A 125 3.64 9.67 -14.53
N PRO A 126 3.77 9.56 -15.87
CA PRO A 126 2.62 9.61 -16.75
C PRO A 126 1.72 8.37 -16.63
N GLN A 127 2.25 7.24 -16.13
CA GLN A 127 1.47 6.04 -15.83
C GLN A 127 0.99 6.04 -14.37
N ILE A 128 -0.33 5.90 -14.18
CA ILE A 128 -0.96 5.94 -12.85
C ILE A 128 -0.46 4.81 -11.95
N TYR A 129 -0.24 3.61 -12.50
CA TYR A 129 0.25 2.48 -11.70
C TYR A 129 1.63 2.74 -11.09
N ILE A 130 2.58 3.24 -11.89
CA ILE A 130 3.93 3.57 -11.42
C ILE A 130 3.86 4.69 -10.39
N TYR A 131 3.05 5.74 -10.64
CA TYR A 131 2.81 6.81 -9.67
C TYR A 131 2.33 6.26 -8.32
N LEU A 132 1.30 5.40 -8.32
CA LEU A 132 0.74 4.83 -7.10
C LEU A 132 1.76 3.97 -6.35
N GLN A 133 2.59 3.21 -7.08
CA GLN A 133 3.65 2.40 -6.48
C GLN A 133 4.78 3.27 -5.92
N SER A 134 5.17 4.34 -6.60
CA SER A 134 6.17 5.29 -6.11
C SER A 134 5.73 5.94 -4.81
N VAL A 135 4.52 6.48 -4.73
CA VAL A 135 4.01 7.10 -3.49
C VAL A 135 3.94 6.09 -2.34
N GLN A 136 3.48 4.85 -2.61
CA GLN A 136 3.50 3.78 -1.61
C GLN A 136 4.91 3.44 -1.15
N ALA A 137 5.87 3.37 -2.07
CA ALA A 137 7.28 3.13 -1.77
C ALA A 137 7.92 4.21 -0.87
N TYR A 138 7.35 5.42 -0.83
CA TYR A 138 7.87 6.50 0.01
C TYR A 138 7.35 6.47 1.44
N ILE A 139 6.24 5.76 1.70
CA ILE A 139 5.53 5.78 2.99
C ILE A 139 5.53 4.40 3.66
N ALA A 140 5.40 3.33 2.87
CA ALA A 140 5.25 1.96 3.40
C ALA A 140 6.50 1.40 4.11
N PRO A 141 7.75 1.65 3.67
CA PRO A 141 8.94 1.06 4.28
C PRO A 141 9.11 1.26 5.80
N PRO A 142 8.97 2.48 6.37
CA PRO A 142 9.10 2.66 7.82
C PRO A 142 8.00 1.93 8.61
N ILE A 143 6.78 1.89 8.08
CA ILE A 143 5.66 1.17 8.68
C ILE A 143 5.95 -0.33 8.66
N ALA A 144 6.40 -0.86 7.52
CA ALA A 144 6.78 -2.26 7.39
C ALA A 144 7.92 -2.63 8.34
N ALA A 145 8.93 -1.78 8.52
CA ALA A 145 10.02 -2.00 9.47
C ALA A 145 9.51 -2.13 10.91
N CYS A 146 8.64 -1.20 11.34
CA CYS A 146 8.06 -1.22 12.69
C CYS A 146 7.21 -2.47 12.95
N PHE A 147 6.35 -2.87 12.00
CA PHE A 147 5.50 -4.05 12.19
C PHE A 147 6.27 -5.36 12.07
N LEU A 148 7.10 -5.51 11.02
CA LEU A 148 7.82 -6.75 10.78
C LEU A 148 8.84 -7.02 11.89
N LEU A 149 9.68 -6.03 12.21
CA LEU A 149 10.69 -6.20 13.25
C LEU A 149 10.07 -6.15 14.63
N GLY A 150 9.04 -5.34 14.86
CA GLY A 150 8.34 -5.27 16.15
C GLY A 150 7.76 -6.62 16.57
N VAL A 151 7.23 -7.40 15.62
CA VAL A 151 6.73 -8.75 15.89
C VAL A 151 7.88 -9.76 16.11
N LEU A 152 9.00 -9.61 15.41
CA LEU A 152 10.13 -10.55 15.45
C LEU A 152 11.10 -10.32 16.61
N TYR A 153 11.26 -9.07 17.08
CA TYR A 153 12.27 -8.69 18.05
C TYR A 153 11.63 -8.01 19.28
N PRO A 154 11.47 -8.72 20.42
CA PRO A 154 10.74 -8.23 21.58
C PRO A 154 11.42 -7.04 22.29
N ARG A 155 12.69 -6.74 21.96
CA ARG A 155 13.44 -5.64 22.58
C ARG A 155 13.10 -4.27 22.00
N LEU A 156 12.37 -4.22 20.87
CA LEU A 156 11.99 -2.98 20.19
C LEU A 156 10.88 -2.24 20.95
N ASN A 157 11.00 -0.92 21.03
CA ASN A 157 10.10 -0.09 21.83
C ASN A 157 9.44 1.04 21.02
N GLY A 158 8.47 1.71 21.65
CA GLY A 158 7.71 2.80 21.02
C GLY A 158 8.57 4.00 20.61
N THR A 159 9.63 4.30 21.35
CA THR A 159 10.53 5.42 21.03
C THR A 159 11.32 5.15 19.76
N GLY A 160 11.85 3.93 19.59
CA GLY A 160 12.51 3.51 18.36
C GLY A 160 11.55 3.47 17.17
N ALA A 161 10.31 3.01 17.39
CA ALA A 161 9.27 3.03 16.37
C ALA A 161 8.93 4.45 15.91
N LEU A 162 8.74 5.39 16.84
CA LEU A 162 8.50 6.79 16.52
C LEU A 162 9.68 7.43 15.78
N ALA A 163 10.92 7.16 16.21
CA ALA A 163 12.11 7.66 15.53
C ALA A 163 12.19 7.14 14.08
N ALA A 164 11.99 5.84 13.86
CA ALA A 164 12.00 5.25 12.52
C ALA A 164 10.88 5.79 11.62
N LEU A 165 9.67 5.98 12.17
CA LEU A 165 8.52 6.56 11.46
C LEU A 165 8.77 8.02 11.08
N TRP A 166 9.28 8.84 11.99
CA TRP A 166 9.61 10.24 11.70
C TRP A 166 10.73 10.37 10.68
N THR A 167 11.81 9.59 10.81
CA THR A 167 12.88 9.58 9.82
C THR A 167 12.36 9.14 8.45
N GLY A 168 11.55 8.09 8.40
CA GLY A 168 10.92 7.62 7.17
C GLY A 168 10.03 8.68 6.53
N LEU A 169 9.20 9.37 7.32
CA LEU A 169 8.34 10.45 6.85
C LEU A 169 9.14 11.61 6.27
N VAL A 170 10.20 12.05 6.95
CA VAL A 170 11.05 13.16 6.50
C VAL A 170 11.75 12.81 5.18
N ILE A 171 12.38 11.63 5.11
CA ILE A 171 13.12 11.20 3.92
C ILE A 171 12.17 10.92 2.75
N GLY A 172 11.03 10.26 3.00
CA GLY A 172 10.00 10.00 1.99
C GLY A 172 9.37 11.28 1.45
N THR A 173 9.07 12.25 2.32
CA THR A 173 8.55 13.56 1.90
C THR A 173 9.61 14.34 1.12
N ALA A 174 10.87 14.33 1.57
CA ALA A 174 11.97 14.95 0.83
C ALA A 174 12.11 14.34 -0.57
N ARG A 175 12.00 13.01 -0.69
CA ARG A 175 12.04 12.32 -2.00
C ARG A 175 10.90 12.77 -2.91
N LEU A 176 9.67 12.87 -2.39
CA LEU A 176 8.51 13.30 -3.15
C LEU A 176 8.63 14.76 -3.60
N VAL A 177 9.07 15.67 -2.73
CA VAL A 177 9.28 17.08 -3.06
C VAL A 177 10.36 17.25 -4.12
N LEU A 178 11.48 16.53 -3.99
CA LEU A 178 12.58 16.58 -4.97
C LEU A 178 12.19 15.96 -6.32
N GLU A 179 11.34 14.92 -6.31
CA GLU A 179 10.80 14.35 -7.54
C GLU A 179 9.87 15.33 -8.25
N LEU A 180 9.02 16.02 -7.49
CA LEU A 180 8.13 17.03 -8.04
C LEU A 180 8.89 18.23 -8.61
N ALA A 181 9.98 18.62 -7.96
CA ALA A 181 10.85 19.72 -8.38
C ALA A 181 11.98 19.29 -9.34
N ARG A 182 11.96 18.05 -9.87
CA ARG A 182 13.08 17.46 -10.60
C ARG A 182 13.55 18.30 -11.79
N ALA A 183 12.63 18.98 -12.48
CA ALA A 183 12.95 19.86 -13.60
C ALA A 183 13.82 21.08 -13.21
N SER A 184 13.80 21.47 -11.94
CA SER A 184 14.56 22.61 -11.39
C SER A 184 15.88 22.20 -10.74
N LEU A 185 16.20 20.91 -10.70
CA LEU A 185 17.43 20.42 -10.09
C LEU A 185 18.59 20.45 -11.10
N ALA A 186 19.75 20.94 -10.64
CA ALA A 186 20.97 20.91 -11.43
C ALA A 186 21.37 19.46 -11.76
N SER A 187 21.60 19.19 -13.04
CA SER A 187 22.01 17.88 -13.55
C SER A 187 23.34 17.45 -12.91
N GLY A 188 23.39 16.21 -12.42
CA GLY A 188 24.57 15.64 -11.75
C GLY A 188 24.70 15.92 -10.25
N SER A 189 23.79 16.70 -9.65
CA SER A 189 23.77 16.90 -8.19
C SER A 189 23.34 15.64 -7.43
N VAL A 190 23.78 15.50 -6.18
CA VAL A 190 23.32 14.42 -5.26
C VAL A 190 21.80 14.44 -5.12
N TRP A 191 21.19 15.62 -5.14
CA TRP A 191 19.75 15.81 -5.10
C TRP A 191 19.06 15.26 -6.35
N ALA A 192 19.66 15.42 -7.53
CA ALA A 192 19.11 14.88 -8.78
C ALA A 192 19.23 13.35 -8.84
N TRP A 193 20.30 12.79 -8.29
CA TRP A 193 20.42 11.35 -8.09
C TRP A 193 19.38 10.81 -7.10
N PHE A 194 19.22 11.48 -5.96
CA PHE A 194 18.22 11.13 -4.96
C PHE A 194 16.79 11.26 -5.51
N ALA A 195 16.53 12.27 -6.35
CA ALA A 195 15.27 12.45 -7.07
C ALA A 195 15.09 11.45 -8.26
N GLY A 196 16.17 10.78 -8.65
CA GLY A 196 16.25 9.98 -9.87
C GLY A 196 16.31 8.47 -9.64
N ILE A 197 16.63 8.04 -8.43
CA ILE A 197 16.68 6.62 -8.08
C ILE A 197 15.31 5.97 -8.27
N ASN A 198 15.33 4.75 -8.81
CA ASN A 198 14.13 3.95 -8.97
C ASN A 198 13.42 3.73 -7.62
N PHE A 199 12.10 3.91 -7.60
CA PHE A 199 11.29 3.89 -6.37
C PHE A 199 11.42 2.59 -5.57
N LEU A 200 11.66 1.44 -6.22
CA LEU A 200 11.78 0.14 -5.55
C LEU A 200 13.11 0.02 -4.81
N HIS A 201 14.21 0.49 -5.42
CA HIS A 201 15.51 0.55 -4.76
C HIS A 201 15.47 1.54 -3.59
N PHE A 202 14.81 2.69 -3.78
CA PHE A 202 14.56 3.65 -2.71
C PHE A 202 13.80 3.01 -1.55
N ALA A 203 12.72 2.27 -1.82
CA ALA A 203 11.94 1.58 -0.79
C ALA A 203 12.80 0.60 0.03
N ALA A 204 13.66 -0.19 -0.63
CA ALA A 204 14.55 -1.13 0.05
C ALA A 204 15.59 -0.41 0.92
N LEU A 205 16.20 0.67 0.42
CA LEU A 205 17.15 1.49 1.16
C LEU A 205 16.49 2.17 2.37
N LEU A 206 15.29 2.73 2.18
CA LEU A 206 14.51 3.36 3.24
C LEU A 206 14.11 2.35 4.31
N PHE A 207 13.69 1.14 3.90
CA PHE A 207 13.38 0.05 4.82
C PHE A 207 14.59 -0.33 5.67
N ALA A 208 15.76 -0.52 5.05
CA ALA A 208 16.99 -0.87 5.75
C ALA A 208 17.43 0.23 6.73
N LEU A 209 17.37 1.51 6.30
CA LEU A 209 17.70 2.66 7.14
C LEU A 209 16.75 2.76 8.35
N CYS A 210 15.44 2.73 8.12
CA CYS A 210 14.44 2.79 9.20
C CYS A 210 14.56 1.59 10.15
N SER A 211 14.88 0.40 9.64
CA SER A 211 15.17 -0.79 10.46
C SER A 211 16.39 -0.58 11.36
N GLY A 212 17.48 -0.03 10.82
CA GLY A 212 18.67 0.31 11.58
C GLY A 212 18.39 1.32 12.69
N ILE A 213 17.65 2.39 12.38
CA ILE A 213 17.26 3.42 13.35
C ILE A 213 16.34 2.84 14.44
N LEU A 214 15.35 2.04 14.04
CA LEU A 214 14.44 1.35 14.95
C LEU A 214 15.22 0.53 15.98
N ILE A 215 16.18 -0.27 15.52
CA ILE A 215 17.01 -1.12 16.39
C ILE A 215 17.92 -0.24 17.25
N ALA A 216 18.68 0.69 16.66
CA ALA A 216 19.64 1.52 17.38
C ALA A 216 18.98 2.33 18.50
N VAL A 217 17.87 3.02 18.20
CA VAL A 217 17.15 3.84 19.18
C VAL A 217 16.48 2.96 20.24
N SER A 218 15.92 1.81 19.87
CA SER A 218 15.30 0.89 20.85
C SER A 218 16.31 0.29 21.82
N LEU A 219 17.54 0.02 21.37
CA LEU A 219 18.62 -0.49 22.21
C LEU A 219 19.21 0.62 23.10
N ALA A 220 19.27 1.86 22.61
CA ALA A 220 19.72 3.01 23.38
C ALA A 220 18.70 3.52 24.42
N THR A 221 17.46 3.05 24.37
CA THR A 221 16.37 3.51 25.25
C THR A 221 15.82 2.38 26.13
N ALA A 222 14.98 2.75 27.10
CA ALA A 222 14.46 1.82 28.10
C ALA A 222 13.71 0.63 27.47
N PRO A 223 13.87 -0.58 28.02
CA PRO A 223 13.12 -1.75 27.56
C PRO A 223 11.62 -1.57 27.72
N PRO A 224 10.82 -2.10 26.77
CA PRO A 224 9.38 -2.16 26.95
C PRO A 224 9.04 -3.11 28.11
N SER A 225 7.97 -2.80 28.83
CA SER A 225 7.53 -3.66 29.94
C SER A 225 6.98 -4.99 29.41
N PRO A 226 7.22 -6.12 30.09
CA PRO A 226 6.77 -7.44 29.63
C PRO A 226 5.27 -7.53 29.32
N ALA A 227 4.43 -6.79 30.07
CA ALA A 227 2.99 -6.72 29.86
C ALA A 227 2.58 -6.11 28.51
N ARG A 228 3.40 -5.22 27.91
CA ARG A 228 3.11 -4.63 26.59
C ARG A 228 3.51 -5.53 25.43
N ILE A 229 4.35 -6.54 25.68
CA ILE A 229 4.98 -7.40 24.67
C ILE A 229 4.32 -8.78 24.63
N ALA A 230 3.66 -9.17 25.73
CA ALA A 230 2.92 -10.41 25.87
C ALA A 230 1.81 -10.53 24.81
N GLY A 231 1.77 -11.67 24.11
CA GLY A 231 0.80 -11.95 23.06
C GLY A 231 0.93 -11.17 21.74
N VAL A 232 1.92 -10.27 21.59
CA VAL A 232 2.11 -9.45 20.37
C VAL A 232 3.44 -9.69 19.65
N THR A 233 4.40 -10.37 20.27
CA THR A 233 5.71 -10.70 19.66
C THR A 233 6.01 -12.18 19.72
N TYR A 234 6.83 -12.67 18.79
CA TYR A 234 7.34 -14.04 18.84
C TYR A 234 8.23 -14.24 20.06
N GLY A 235 7.85 -15.16 20.95
CA GLY A 235 8.62 -15.52 22.15
C GLY A 235 8.14 -14.89 23.46
N ALA A 236 7.16 -13.99 23.42
CA ALA A 236 6.50 -13.51 24.63
C ALA A 236 5.38 -14.49 25.06
N PRO A 237 5.11 -14.65 26.37
CA PRO A 237 4.05 -15.53 26.83
C PRO A 237 2.71 -15.17 26.18
N GLU A 238 2.03 -16.17 25.61
CA GLU A 238 0.71 -16.02 24.99
C GLU A 238 -0.30 -15.57 26.06
N ILE A 239 -1.04 -14.49 25.77
CA ILE A 239 -2.16 -14.04 26.61
C ILE A 239 -3.44 -14.81 26.26
N THR A 240 -3.48 -15.50 25.11
CA THR A 240 -4.69 -16.14 24.61
C THR A 240 -5.07 -17.40 25.39
N ALA A 241 -6.11 -17.29 26.21
CA ALA A 241 -6.81 -18.39 26.86
C ALA A 241 -7.60 -19.30 25.89
N VAL A 242 -7.64 -18.98 24.59
CA VAL A 242 -8.35 -19.75 23.57
C VAL A 242 -7.32 -20.47 22.69
N PRO A 243 -7.11 -21.78 22.87
CA PRO A 243 -6.32 -22.56 21.93
C PRO A 243 -6.96 -22.44 20.55
N VAL A 244 -6.28 -21.78 19.62
CA VAL A 244 -6.74 -21.70 18.23
C VAL A 244 -6.75 -23.13 17.68
N PRO A 245 -7.91 -23.67 17.28
CA PRO A 245 -7.97 -25.02 16.74
C PRO A 245 -7.01 -25.10 15.55
N ALA A 246 -6.07 -26.03 15.61
CA ALA A 246 -5.19 -26.31 14.49
C ALA A 246 -6.07 -26.82 13.33
N GLY A 247 -6.45 -25.92 12.43
CA GLY A 247 -7.06 -26.31 11.15
C GLY A 247 -6.14 -27.29 10.43
N PRO A 248 -6.63 -28.01 9.39
CA PRO A 248 -5.90 -29.12 8.79
C PRO A 248 -4.51 -28.67 8.30
N ARG A 249 -3.48 -28.96 9.11
CA ARG A 249 -2.13 -28.41 8.93
C ARG A 249 -1.51 -28.94 7.64
N SER A 250 -1.78 -30.20 7.31
CA SER A 250 -1.38 -30.85 6.06
C SER A 250 -1.96 -30.14 4.84
N LEU A 251 -3.27 -29.88 4.82
CA LEU A 251 -3.93 -29.19 3.70
C LEU A 251 -3.33 -27.79 3.48
N ASN A 252 -3.16 -27.01 4.54
CA ASN A 252 -2.59 -25.67 4.42
C ASN A 252 -1.15 -25.71 3.87
N VAL A 253 -0.33 -26.66 4.33
CA VAL A 253 1.05 -26.83 3.83
C VAL A 253 1.05 -27.22 2.35
N VAL A 254 0.21 -28.19 1.96
CA VAL A 254 0.09 -28.61 0.55
C VAL A 254 -0.35 -27.45 -0.32
N LEU A 255 -1.40 -26.71 0.06
CA LEU A 255 -1.88 -25.56 -0.71
C LEU A 255 -0.81 -24.45 -0.82
N SER A 256 -0.02 -24.22 0.24
CA SER A 256 1.10 -23.27 0.18
C SER A 256 2.21 -23.73 -0.75
N ILE A 257 2.57 -25.02 -0.76
CA ILE A 257 3.56 -25.58 -1.68
C ILE A 257 3.09 -25.47 -3.12
N VAL A 258 1.83 -25.82 -3.39
CA VAL A 258 1.23 -25.71 -4.73
C VAL A 258 1.21 -24.26 -5.20
N LEU A 259 0.87 -23.31 -4.33
CA LEU A 259 0.91 -21.88 -4.65
C LEU A 259 2.32 -21.44 -5.02
N ALA A 260 3.33 -21.79 -4.21
CA ALA A 260 4.73 -21.45 -4.47
C ALA A 260 5.24 -22.08 -5.77
N ALA A 261 4.91 -23.35 -6.02
CA ALA A 261 5.25 -24.05 -7.26
C ALA A 261 4.60 -23.38 -8.48
N THR A 262 3.33 -22.97 -8.36
CA THR A 262 2.61 -22.25 -9.44
C THR A 262 3.31 -20.92 -9.77
N ILE A 263 3.68 -20.15 -8.75
CA ILE A 263 4.42 -18.89 -8.94
C ILE A 263 5.78 -19.16 -9.59
N GLY A 264 6.50 -20.19 -9.14
CA GLY A 264 7.79 -20.59 -9.72
C GLY A 264 7.67 -21.00 -11.19
N VAL A 265 6.67 -21.80 -11.54
CA VAL A 265 6.38 -22.19 -12.93
C VAL A 265 6.04 -20.97 -13.78
N LEU A 266 5.17 -20.09 -13.31
CA LEU A 266 4.83 -18.85 -14.02
C LEU A 266 6.07 -17.99 -14.25
N TRP A 267 6.92 -17.85 -13.24
CA TRP A 267 8.17 -17.10 -13.38
C TRP A 267 9.11 -17.72 -14.43
N ILE A 268 9.26 -19.05 -14.45
CA ILE A 268 10.10 -19.74 -15.45
C ILE A 268 9.52 -19.60 -16.86
N VAL A 269 8.19 -19.74 -17.01
CA VAL A 269 7.52 -19.69 -18.32
C VAL A 269 7.56 -18.27 -18.93
N PHE A 270 7.46 -17.24 -18.10
CA PHE A 270 7.41 -15.83 -18.53
C PHE A 270 8.72 -15.05 -18.33
N ARG A 271 9.82 -15.73 -18.00
CA ARG A 271 11.17 -15.14 -17.94
C ARG A 271 11.71 -14.87 -19.33
#